data_AF-A0A6N7CP14-F1
#
_entry.id   AF-A0A6N7CP14-F1
#
_cell.length_a   1.000
_cell.length_b   1.000
_cell.length_c   1.000
_cell.angle_alpha   90.00
_cell.angle_beta   90.00
_cell.angle_gamma   90.00
#
_symmetry.space_group_name_H-M   'P 1'
#
loop_
_entity.id
_entity.type
_entity.pdbx_description
1 polymer ?
#
loop_
_entity_poly.entity_id
_entity_poly.type
_entity_poly.pdbx_seq_one_letter_code
_entity_poly.pdbx_strand_id
1 'polypeptide(L)' 'MNDDNAPHGLTEDQARAEYDRLAPIMVIEGRTMDEHSKELLIQLLQENIALDDALDSILRRRARPEQAGRVRDSTAIN' A
#
# COMPACT_ATOMS: atom_id res chain seq x y z
N MET A 1 -32.46 23.57 9.05
CA MET A 1 -31.51 22.70 9.77
C MET A 1 -30.53 22.26 8.71
N ASN A 2 -29.36 22.88 8.68
CA ASN A 2 -28.29 22.51 7.78
C ASN A 2 -27.53 21.41 8.50
N ASP A 3 -27.73 20.16 8.10
CA ASP A 3 -26.88 19.09 8.55
C ASP A 3 -25.50 19.29 7.92
N ASP A 4 -24.62 19.91 8.71
CA ASP A 4 -23.16 19.79 8.66
C ASP A 4 -22.75 18.30 8.71
N ASN A 5 -23.06 17.51 7.67
CA ASN A 5 -22.60 16.13 7.61
C ASN A 5 -21.23 16.10 6.92
N ALA A 6 -20.20 16.06 7.76
CA ALA A 6 -18.79 16.24 7.47
C ALA A 6 -18.24 15.43 6.27
N PRO A 7 -17.15 15.90 5.63
CA PRO A 7 -16.35 15.07 4.75
C PRO A 7 -15.60 14.06 5.61
N HIS A 8 -16.19 12.90 5.83
CA HIS A 8 -15.50 11.79 6.45
C HIS A 8 -15.26 10.77 5.35
N GLY A 9 -13.99 10.41 5.15
CA GLY A 9 -13.58 9.37 4.21
C GLY A 9 -14.33 8.05 4.44
N LEU A 10 -14.11 7.09 3.54
CA LEU A 10 -14.79 5.80 3.60
C LEU A 10 -14.56 5.09 4.94
N THR A 11 -15.50 4.24 5.37
CA THR A 11 -15.21 3.29 6.46
C THR A 11 -14.22 2.22 5.98
N GLU A 12 -13.61 1.47 6.90
CA GLU A 12 -12.68 0.39 6.53
C GLU A 12 -13.33 -0.63 5.58
N ASP A 13 -14.55 -1.08 5.89
CA ASP A 13 -15.28 -2.04 5.06
C ASP A 13 -15.58 -1.48 3.66
N GLN A 14 -15.92 -0.19 3.56
CA GLN A 14 -16.16 0.49 2.29
C GLN A 14 -14.87 0.62 1.48
N ALA A 15 -13.78 1.03 2.11
CA ALA A 15 -12.47 1.16 1.47
C ALA A 15 -11.95 -0.21 0.97
N ARG A 16 -12.13 -1.28 1.76
CA ARG A 16 -11.81 -2.65 1.34
C ARG A 16 -12.69 -3.09 0.16
N ALA A 17 -13.97 -2.77 0.17
CA ALA A 17 -14.86 -3.06 -0.95
C ALA A 17 -14.45 -2.33 -2.24
N GLU A 18 -13.97 -1.09 -2.16
CA GLU A 18 -13.42 -0.39 -3.33
C GLU A 18 -12.13 -1.04 -3.85
N TYR A 19 -11.25 -1.52 -2.97
CA TYR A 19 -10.09 -2.31 -3.38
C TYR A 19 -10.52 -3.60 -4.10
N ASP A 20 -11.52 -4.32 -3.57
CA ASP A 20 -12.00 -5.56 -4.18
C ASP A 20 -12.61 -5.33 -5.58
N ARG A 21 -13.18 -4.15 -5.84
CA ARG A 21 -13.63 -3.74 -7.18
C ARG A 21 -12.48 -3.40 -8.12
N LEU A 22 -11.40 -2.81 -7.59
CA LEU A 22 -10.21 -2.45 -8.36
C LEU A 22 -9.34 -3.66 -8.72
N ALA A 23 -9.21 -4.62 -7.80
CA ALA A 23 -8.38 -5.82 -7.93
C ALA A 23 -8.55 -6.58 -9.27
N PRO A 24 -9.78 -6.91 -9.75
CA PRO A 24 -9.94 -7.60 -11.03
C PRO A 24 -9.47 -6.77 -12.24
N ILE A 25 -9.60 -5.44 -12.19
CA ILE A 25 -9.12 -4.55 -13.26
C ILE A 25 -7.59 -4.60 -13.33
N MET A 26 -6.93 -4.52 -12.17
CA MET A 26 -5.47 -4.63 -12.09
C MET A 26 -4.97 -5.96 -12.66
N VAL A 27 -5.65 -7.06 -12.34
CA VAL A 27 -5.30 -8.41 -12.84
C VAL A 27 -5.42 -8.49 -14.36
N ILE A 28 -6.47 -7.92 -14.95
CA ILE A 28 -6.64 -7.87 -16.42
C ILE A 28 -5.46 -7.15 -17.09
N GLU A 29 -4.91 -6.14 -16.43
CA GLU A 29 -3.76 -5.38 -16.91
C GLU A 29 -2.40 -5.98 -16.51
N GLY A 30 -2.38 -7.16 -15.90
CA GLY A 30 -1.16 -7.82 -15.44
C GLY A 30 -0.46 -7.09 -14.28
N ARG A 31 -1.18 -6.24 -13.54
CA ARG A 31 -0.69 -5.50 -12.38
C ARG A 31 -1.09 -6.20 -11.08
N THR A 32 -0.24 -6.10 -10.08
CA THR A 32 -0.53 -6.58 -8.72
C THR A 32 -0.19 -5.49 -7.71
N MET A 33 -0.91 -5.48 -6.58
CA MET A 33 -0.64 -4.62 -5.44
C MET A 33 -0.17 -5.50 -4.29
N ASP A 34 0.95 -5.15 -3.67
CA ASP A 34 1.41 -5.84 -2.47
C ASP A 34 0.65 -5.34 -1.23
N GLU A 35 0.63 -6.14 -0.16
CA GLU A 35 -0.22 -5.88 1.02
C GLU A 35 0.03 -4.51 1.66
N HIS A 36 1.28 -4.05 1.71
CA HIS A 36 1.60 -2.72 2.27
C HIS A 36 1.00 -1.59 1.43
N SER A 37 1.08 -1.70 0.10
CA SER A 37 0.50 -0.70 -0.81
C SER A 37 -1.03 -0.71 -0.75
N LYS A 38 -1.64 -1.89 -0.55
CA LYS A 38 -3.08 -2.04 -0.32
C LYS A 38 -3.52 -1.36 0.98
N GLU A 39 -2.80 -1.56 2.07
CA GLU A 39 -3.13 -0.92 3.36
C GLU A 39 -2.97 0.62 3.29
N LEU A 40 -1.99 1.13 2.54
CA LEU A 40 -1.90 2.57 2.25
C LEU A 40 -3.09 3.08 1.43
N LEU A 41 -3.54 2.33 0.41
CA LEU A 41 -4.72 2.70 -0.37
C LEU A 41 -5.99 2.73 0.51
N ILE A 42 -6.16 1.76 1.41
CA ILE A 42 -7.27 1.76 2.37
C ILE A 42 -7.22 3.03 3.23
N GLN A 43 -6.07 3.36 3.82
CA GLN A 43 -5.92 4.57 4.63
C GLN A 43 -6.16 5.86 3.84
N LEU A 44 -5.78 5.90 2.56
CA LEU A 44 -6.06 7.03 1.66
C LEU A 44 -7.57 7.20 1.41
N LEU A 45 -8.29 6.11 1.15
CA LEU A 45 -9.74 6.13 0.93
C LEU A 45 -10.52 6.52 2.19
N GLN A 46 -9.97 6.21 3.36
CA GLN A 46 -10.50 6.63 4.66
C GLN A 46 -10.11 8.07 5.01
N GLU A 47 -9.33 8.77 4.17
CA GLU A 47 -8.76 10.10 4.44
C GLU A 47 -7.92 10.16 5.73
N ASN A 48 -7.39 9.01 6.18
CA ASN A 48 -6.53 8.90 7.35
C ASN A 48 -5.09 9.38 7.09
N ILE A 49 -4.67 9.36 5.82
CA ILE A 49 -3.36 9.85 5.37
C ILE A 49 -3.52 10.66 4.09
N ALA A 50 -2.58 11.57 3.81
CA ALA A 50 -2.53 12.28 2.54
C ALA A 50 -1.86 11.42 1.45
N LEU A 51 -2.16 11.72 0.18
CA LEU A 51 -1.50 11.06 -0.96
C LEU A 51 0.02 11.19 -0.90
N ASP A 52 0.52 12.37 -0.53
CA ASP A 52 1.95 12.63 -0.41
C ASP A 52 2.60 11.69 0.62
N ASP A 53 1.95 11.47 1.76
CA ASP A 53 2.46 10.56 2.82
C ASP A 53 2.50 9.09 2.36
N ALA A 54 1.48 8.65 1.62
CA ALA A 54 1.44 7.32 1.04
C ALA A 54 2.56 7.12 0.00
N LEU A 55 2.78 8.12 -0.87
CA LEU A 55 3.87 8.09 -1.85
C LEU A 55 5.24 8.08 -1.16
N ASP A 56 5.43 8.91 -0.14
CA ASP A 56 6.65 8.95 0.67
C ASP A 56 6.95 7.58 1.30
N SER A 57 5.93 6.91 1.84
CA SER A 57 6.04 5.57 2.41
C SER A 57 6.50 4.53 1.37
N ILE A 58 5.90 4.56 0.17
CA ILE A 58 6.27 3.66 -0.93
C ILE A 58 7.72 3.92 -1.39
N LEU A 59 8.09 5.19 -1.56
CA LEU A 59 9.43 5.58 -1.99
C LEU A 59 10.50 5.20 -0.97
N ARG A 60 10.26 5.45 0.32
CA ARG A 60 11.18 5.05 1.40
C ARG A 60 11.38 3.54 1.47
N ARG A 61 10.32 2.75 1.26
CA ARG A 61 10.41 1.29 1.23
C ARG A 61 11.25 0.80 0.05
N ARG A 62 11.10 1.41 -1.14
CA ARG A 62 11.96 1.09 -2.30
C ARG A 62 13.41 1.53 -2.10
N ALA A 63 13.63 2.65 -1.42
CA ALA A 63 14.95 3.18 -1.12
C ALA A 63 15.69 2.42 0.00
N ARG A 64 15.05 1.42 0.65
CA ARG A 64 15.65 0.57 1.68
C ARG A 64 15.95 -0.84 1.14
N PRO A 65 16.99 -1.04 0.32
CA PRO A 65 17.40 -2.37 -0.13
C PRO A 65 18.27 -3.04 0.96
N GLU A 66 17.67 -3.60 2.00
CA GLU A 66 18.37 -4.27 3.12
C GLU A 66 17.39 -5.34 3.68
N GLN A 67 17.55 -6.68 3.66
CA GLN A 67 18.70 -7.60 3.57
C GLN A 67 18.23 -9.00 3.09
N ALA A 68 18.74 -9.53 1.97
CA ALA A 68 18.78 -10.98 1.67
C ALA A 68 19.73 -11.28 0.48
N GLY A 69 20.91 -10.68 0.48
CA GLY A 69 21.86 -10.81 -0.63
C GLY A 69 23.31 -10.68 -0.21
N ARG A 70 23.69 -11.15 0.99
CA ARG A 70 25.10 -11.19 1.41
C ARG A 70 25.40 -12.25 2.47
N VAL A 71 25.37 -13.52 2.07
CA VAL A 71 26.43 -14.49 2.43
C VAL A 71 26.51 -15.51 1.28
N ARG A 72 27.13 -15.09 0.17
CA ARG A 72 27.78 -16.05 -0.73
C ARG A 72 29.18 -16.31 -0.18
N ASP A 73 29.58 -17.57 -0.27
CA ASP A 73 30.96 -18.05 -0.20
C ASP A 73 31.71 -17.88 1.11
N SER A 74 31.68 -18.95 1.91
CA SER A 74 32.87 -19.40 2.64
C SER A 74 33.18 -20.82 2.21
N THR A 75 33.62 -20.97 0.96
CA THR A 75 34.55 -22.04 0.61
C THR A 75 35.94 -21.58 1.05
N ALA A 76 36.44 -22.11 2.17
CA ALA A 76 37.88 -22.22 2.44
C ALA A 76 38.17 -22.93 3.79
N ILE A 77 38.69 -24.16 3.66
CA ILE A 77 39.72 -24.79 4.50
C ILE A 77 39.32 -25.26 5.92
N ASN A 78 39.02 -26.57 6.06
CA ASN A 78 39.95 -27.57 6.62
C ASN A 78 39.41 -29.00 6.40
#